data_AF-A0A660Y3D9-F1
#
_entry.id   AF-A0A660Y3D9-F1
#
_cell.length_a   1.000
_cell.length_b   1.000
_cell.length_c   1.000
_cell.angle_alpha   90.00
_cell.angle_beta   90.00
_cell.angle_gamma   90.00
#
_symmetry.space_group_name_H-M   'P 1'
#
loop_
_entity.id
_entity.type
_entity.pdbx_description
1 polymer ?
#
loop_
_entity_poly.entity_id
_entity_poly.type
_entity_poly.pdbx_seq_one_letter_code
_entity_poly.pdbx_strand_id
1 'polypeptide(L)'
;MGDGSSGDPYLLLWRFGEGRLEGPRRLAWHRSSFHIQQTHVHPRFTEDAKGVVYTSDHTGYGNVYLVEVPDFEELPEHVHL
;
A
#
# COMPACT_ATOMS: atom_id res chain seq x y z
N MET A 1 -2.09 6.24 4.82
CA MET A 1 -1.63 5.06 4.05
C MET A 1 -0.12 5.18 3.90
N GLY A 2 0.59 4.06 3.83
CA GLY A 2 2.05 4.00 3.76
C GLY A 2 2.51 2.80 2.94
N ASP A 3 3.76 2.81 2.51
CA ASP A 3 4.40 1.82 1.63
C ASP A 3 5.38 0.88 2.35
N GLY A 4 5.35 0.87 3.68
CA GLY A 4 6.11 -0.08 4.48
C GLY A 4 7.62 0.06 4.29
N SER A 5 8.30 -1.08 4.15
CA SER A 5 9.76 -1.13 3.95
C SER A 5 10.16 -2.33 3.11
N SER A 6 11.46 -2.52 2.85
CA SER A 6 11.97 -3.73 2.19
C SER A 6 11.72 -5.02 2.99
N GLY A 7 11.69 -4.95 4.33
CA GLY A 7 11.39 -6.08 5.22
C GLY A 7 9.89 -6.27 5.45
N ASP A 8 9.08 -5.26 5.17
CA ASP A 8 7.62 -5.25 5.31
C ASP A 8 6.97 -4.62 4.06
N PRO A 9 7.06 -5.29 2.89
CA PRO A 9 6.77 -4.67 1.60
C PRO A 9 5.28 -4.71 1.23
N TYR A 10 4.47 -4.12 2.09
CA TYR A 10 3.02 -4.00 1.90
C TYR A 10 2.57 -2.54 1.83
N LEU A 11 1.54 -2.29 1.01
CA LEU A 11 0.73 -1.10 1.13
C LEU A 11 -0.11 -1.23 2.41
N LEU A 12 0.11 -0.31 3.35
CA LEU A 12 -0.51 -0.31 4.66
C LEU A 12 -1.63 0.74 4.69
N LEU A 13 -2.85 0.28 4.97
CA LEU A 13 -4.05 1.11 5.03
C LEU A 13 -4.43 1.38 6.48
N TRP A 14 -4.72 2.65 6.79
CA TRP A 14 -5.34 3.05 8.04
C TRP A 14 -6.69 3.68 7.75
N ARG A 15 -7.66 3.45 8.63
CA ARG A 15 -8.92 4.18 8.64
C ARG A 15 -8.85 5.26 9.71
N PHE A 16 -9.24 6.48 9.38
CA PHE A 16 -9.41 7.55 10.36
C PHE A 16 -10.90 7.73 10.67
N GLY A 17 -11.27 7.65 11.94
CA GLY A 17 -12.64 7.82 12.43
C GLY A 17 -12.64 8.16 13.92
N GLU A 18 -13.62 8.93 14.39
CA GLU A 18 -13.74 9.34 15.81
C GLU A 18 -12.45 9.95 16.40
N GLY A 19 -11.68 10.67 15.57
CA GLY A 19 -10.43 11.29 16.01
C GLY A 19 -9.26 10.32 16.22
N ARG A 20 -9.39 9.05 15.83
CA ARG A 20 -8.35 8.01 15.96
C ARG A 20 -8.05 7.33 14.63
N LEU A 21 -6.82 6.84 14.51
CA LEU A 21 -6.41 5.94 13.44
C LEU A 21 -6.62 4.49 13.87
N GLU A 22 -7.23 3.70 13.01
CA GLU A 22 -7.40 2.25 13.13
C GLU A 22 -6.54 1.55 12.07
N GLY A 23 -5.89 0.44 12.45
CA GLY A 23 -4.97 -0.33 11.59
C GLY A 23 -3.50 -0.25 12.04
N PRO A 24 -2.53 -0.55 11.14
CA PRO A 24 -2.72 -0.76 9.71
C PRO A 24 -3.32 -2.13 9.34
N ARG A 25 -3.92 -2.18 8.15
CA ARG A 25 -4.26 -3.43 7.44
C ARG A 25 -3.51 -3.51 6.12
N ARG A 26 -3.19 -4.73 5.66
CA ARG A 26 -2.40 -4.96 4.43
C ARG A 26 -3.30 -4.93 3.21
N LEU A 27 -3.07 -3.97 2.30
CA LEU A 27 -3.84 -3.82 1.06
C LEU A 27 -3.24 -4.64 -0.09
N ALA A 28 -1.93 -4.49 -0.34
CA ALA A 28 -1.26 -5.18 -1.43
C ALA A 28 0.22 -5.41 -1.09
N TRP A 29 0.79 -6.51 -1.56
CA TRP A 29 2.21 -6.77 -1.49
C TRP A 29 2.91 -6.16 -2.71
N HIS A 30 3.56 -5.01 -2.54
CA HIS A 30 4.14 -4.28 -3.68
C HIS A 30 5.56 -4.75 -4.02
N ARG A 31 6.32 -5.30 -3.05
CA ARG A 31 7.70 -5.84 -3.23
C ARG A 31 8.63 -4.97 -4.09
N SER A 32 8.53 -3.65 -3.95
CA SER A 32 9.44 -2.72 -4.63
C SER A 32 10.83 -2.83 -4.02
N SER A 33 11.86 -2.64 -4.84
CA SER A 33 13.26 -2.62 -4.41
C SER A 33 13.65 -1.36 -3.64
N PHE A 34 12.90 -0.26 -3.78
CA PHE A 34 13.26 1.08 -3.28
C PHE A 34 14.61 1.60 -3.82
N HIS A 35 15.12 1.03 -4.92
CA HIS A 35 16.48 1.32 -5.40
C HIS A 35 16.68 2.76 -5.88
N ILE A 36 15.67 3.33 -6.54
CA ILE A 36 15.64 4.72 -7.03
C ILE A 36 14.24 5.31 -6.90
N GLN A 37 14.10 6.63 -6.97
CA GLN A 37 12.80 7.30 -6.81
C GLN A 37 11.77 6.88 -7.86
N GLN A 38 12.20 6.55 -9.07
CA GLN A 38 11.31 6.07 -10.14
C GLN A 38 10.70 4.71 -9.85
N THR A 39 11.28 3.90 -8.96
CA THR A 39 10.70 2.62 -8.52
C THR A 39 10.14 2.70 -7.10
N HIS A 40 10.26 3.85 -6.43
CA HIS A 40 9.67 4.08 -5.12
C HIS A 40 8.14 4.04 -5.20
N VAL A 41 7.51 3.45 -4.20
CA VAL A 41 6.12 2.97 -4.28
C VAL A 41 5.14 4.12 -4.45
N HIS A 42 5.36 5.23 -3.74
CA HIS A 42 4.58 6.48 -3.83
C HIS A 42 3.06 6.26 -4.00
N PRO A 43 2.42 5.49 -3.11
CA PRO A 43 1.04 5.07 -3.29
C PRO A 43 0.05 6.24 -3.10
N ARG A 44 -0.99 6.29 -3.93
CA ARG A 44 -2.00 7.36 -3.95
C ARG A 44 -3.39 6.79 -4.20
N PHE A 45 -4.38 7.27 -3.46
CA PHE A 45 -5.78 6.93 -3.75
C PHE A 45 -6.23 7.49 -5.09
N THR A 46 -7.15 6.79 -5.75
CA THR A 46 -8.01 7.34 -6.79
C THR A 46 -8.93 8.41 -6.21
N GLU A 47 -9.50 9.27 -7.07
CA GLU A 47 -10.39 10.35 -6.65
C GLU A 47 -11.61 9.85 -5.85
N ASP A 48 -12.14 8.69 -6.22
CA ASP A 48 -13.27 8.04 -5.55
C ASP A 48 -12.88 7.15 -4.36
N ALA A 49 -11.59 7.09 -4.04
CA ALA A 49 -10.99 6.26 -3.00
C ALA A 49 -11.23 4.73 -3.14
N LYS A 50 -11.71 4.26 -4.30
CA LYS A 50 -11.93 2.82 -4.56
C LYS A 50 -10.69 2.08 -5.03
N GLY A 51 -9.59 2.80 -5.30
CA GLY A 51 -8.34 2.20 -5.71
C GLY A 51 -7.12 2.95 -5.19
N VAL A 52 -5.98 2.29 -5.24
CA VAL A 52 -4.66 2.86 -4.95
C VAL A 52 -3.73 2.62 -6.14
N VAL A 53 -3.25 3.72 -6.72
CA VAL A 53 -2.18 3.71 -7.73
C VAL A 53 -0.84 3.71 -7.02
N TYR A 54 0.10 2.87 -7.47
CA TYR A 54 1.45 2.79 -6.92
C TYR A 54 2.46 2.31 -7.96
N THR A 55 3.74 2.51 -7.69
CA THR A 55 4.84 2.03 -8.52
C THR A 55 5.49 0.79 -7.90
N SER A 56 5.92 -0.16 -8.73
CA SER A 56 6.74 -1.29 -8.27
C SER A 56 7.61 -1.84 -9.39
N ASP A 57 8.76 -2.38 -9.02
CA ASP A 57 9.67 -3.12 -9.90
C ASP A 57 9.73 -4.63 -9.58
N HIS A 58 8.72 -5.18 -8.89
CA HIS A 58 8.69 -6.59 -8.51
C HIS A 58 8.77 -7.59 -9.68
N THR A 59 8.48 -7.14 -10.91
CA THR A 59 8.60 -7.93 -12.14
C THR A 59 9.93 -7.74 -12.88
N GLY A 60 10.86 -6.94 -12.32
CA GLY A 60 12.18 -6.64 -12.88
C GLY A 60 12.31 -5.25 -13.52
N TYR A 61 11.19 -4.56 -13.79
CA TYR A 61 11.16 -3.20 -14.31
C TYR A 61 10.13 -2.36 -13.56
N GLY A 62 10.39 -1.05 -13.42
CA GLY A 62 9.43 -0.10 -12.82
C GLY A 62 8.15 0.00 -13.64
N ASN A 63 7.02 -0.31 -13.02
CA ASN A 63 5.68 -0.27 -13.60
C ASN A 63 4.72 0.44 -12.65
N VAL A 64 3.61 0.95 -13.20
CA VAL A 64 2.50 1.52 -12.43
C VAL A 64 1.38 0.49 -12.32
N TYR A 65 0.87 0.31 -11.11
CA TYR A 65 -0.19 -0.64 -10.78
C TYR A 65 -1.36 0.10 -10.13
N LEU A 66 -2.55 -0.47 -10.25
CA LEU A 66 -3.76 -0.07 -9.54
C LEU A 66 -4.28 -1.29 -8.78
N VAL A 67 -4.50 -1.15 -7.47
CA VAL A 67 -5.19 -2.16 -6.65
C VAL A 67 -6.51 -1.58 -6.16
N GLU A 68 -7.56 -2.40 -6.15
CA GLU A 68 -8.86 -2.02 -5.58
C GLU A 68 -8.78 -1.97 -4.05
N VAL A 69 -9.53 -1.05 -3.45
CA VAL A 69 -9.67 -0.90 -2.00
C VAL A 69 -10.99 -1.57 -1.60
N PRO A 70 -10.96 -2.77 -0.99
CA PRO A 70 -12.16 -3.41 -0.47
C PRO A 70 -12.60 -2.75 0.85
N ASP A 71 -13.67 -3.29 1.44
CA ASP A 71 -14.07 -2.88 2.78
C ASP A 71 -12.93 -3.14 3.78
N PHE A 72 -12.73 -2.19 4.69
CA PHE A 72 -11.56 -2.17 5.57
C PHE A 72 -11.46 -3.47 6.40
N GLU A 73 -12.60 -3.97 6.85
CA GLU A 73 -12.75 -5.19 7.64
C GLU A 73 -12.30 -6.47 6.93
N GLU A 74 -12.35 -6.49 5.58
CA GLU A 74 -11.93 -7.64 4.77
C GLU A 74 -10.41 -7.73 4.63
N LEU A 75 -9.69 -6.62 4.86
CA LEU A 75 -8.25 -6.60 4.74
C LEU A 75 -7.59 -7.34 5.92
N PRO A 76 -6.54 -8.14 5.68
CA PRO A 76 -5.80 -8.79 6.75
C PRO A 76 -5.19 -7.77 7.72
N GLU A 77 -5.28 -8.06 9.01
CA GLU A 77 -4.53 -7.32 10.03
C GLU A 77 -3.03 -7.36 9.73
N HIS A 78 -2.36 -6.25 10.01
CA HIS A 78 -0.91 -6.18 10.01
C HIS A 78 -0.41 -6.55 11.39
N VAL A 79 0.34 -7.63 11.48
CA VAL A 79 1.07 -8.04 12.69
C VAL A 79 2.55 -7.85 12.41
N HIS A 80 3.20 -7.01 13.22
CA HIS A 80 4.66 -6.93 13.23
C HIS A 80 5.19 -8.25 13.81
N LEU A 81 5.84 -9.05 12.96
CA LEU A 81 6.61 -10.22 13.37
C LEU A 81 8.08 -9.84 13.54
#